data_AF-A0A7V6A263-F1
#
_entry.id   AF-A0A7V6A263-F1
#
_cell.length_a   1.000
_cell.length_b   1.000
_cell.length_c   1.000
_cell.angle_alpha   90.00
_cell.angle_beta   90.00
_cell.angle_gamma   90.00
#
_symmetry.space_group_name_H-M   'P 1'
#
loop_
_entity.id
_entity.type
_entity.pdbx_description
1 polymer ?
#
loop_
_entity_poly.entity_id
_entity_poly.type
_entity_poly.pdbx_seq_one_letter_code
_entity_poly.pdbx_strand_id
1 'polypeptide(L)'
;MGDETRLRILWLLIQHEELCVCDIMGVLGITQSKASRHLRYLFHLGWVADRRDGLWMNYRISVAPGSQQGRQLQLLGEFFRNHPEAQALKERLEKWMDGKGLAALKAAGAGKAVSCSCK
;
A
#
# COMPACT_ATOMS: atom_id res chain seq x y z
N MET A 1 8.24 -0.59 -17.39
CA MET A 1 7.33 -1.37 -16.50
C MET A 1 7.46 -1.03 -15.02
N GLY A 2 8.55 -0.41 -14.54
CA GLY A 2 8.67 -0.01 -13.13
C GLY A 2 7.78 1.16 -12.72
N ASP A 3 7.49 2.08 -13.66
CA ASP A 3 6.63 3.25 -13.42
C ASP A 3 5.20 2.87 -13.08
N GLU A 4 4.60 1.98 -13.87
CA GLU A 4 3.23 1.49 -13.65
C GLU A 4 3.06 0.83 -12.28
N THR A 5 4.01 -0.01 -11.86
CA THR A 5 3.95 -0.64 -10.52
C THR A 5 4.07 0.40 -9.40
N ARG A 6 4.92 1.42 -9.57
CA ARG A 6 5.04 2.53 -8.61
C ARG A 6 3.76 3.34 -8.51
N LEU A 7 3.12 3.66 -9.64
CA LEU A 7 1.84 4.37 -9.66
C LEU A 7 0.75 3.57 -8.96
N ARG A 8 0.67 2.25 -9.21
CA ARG A 8 -0.25 1.36 -8.49
C ARG A 8 0.01 1.35 -6.98
N ILE A 9 1.28 1.30 -6.54
CA ILE A 9 1.63 1.36 -5.11
C ILE A 9 1.20 2.70 -4.50
N LEU A 10 1.46 3.82 -5.17
CA LEU A 10 1.02 5.14 -4.71
C LEU A 10 -0.50 5.21 -4.61
N TRP A 11 -1.23 4.70 -5.61
CA TRP A 11 -2.69 4.64 -5.56
C TRP A 11 -3.19 3.84 -4.36
N LEU A 12 -2.61 2.67 -4.07
CA LEU A 12 -2.97 1.88 -2.89
C LEU A 12 -2.77 2.66 -1.58
N LEU A 13 -1.64 3.37 -1.45
CA LEU A 13 -1.32 4.20 -0.28
C LEU A 13 -2.16 5.49 -0.19
N ILE A 14 -2.79 5.93 -1.28
CA ILE A 14 -3.79 7.01 -1.27
C ILE A 14 -5.13 6.47 -0.74
N GLN A 15 -5.50 5.23 -1.12
CA GLN A 15 -6.76 4.63 -0.69
C GLN A 15 -6.73 4.13 0.75
N HIS A 16 -5.55 3.80 1.29
CA HIS A 16 -5.38 3.30 2.64
C HIS A 16 -4.18 3.97 3.32
N GLU A 17 -4.37 4.45 4.56
CA GLU A 17 -3.40 5.31 5.25
C GLU A 17 -2.04 4.64 5.46
N GLU A 18 -2.03 3.36 5.86
CA GLU A 18 -0.80 2.57 6.04
C GLU A 18 -0.94 1.17 5.42
N LEU A 19 0.08 0.72 4.68
CA LEU A 19 0.15 -0.65 4.14
C LEU A 19 1.52 -1.27 4.37
N CYS A 20 1.58 -2.57 4.68
CA CYS A 20 2.85 -3.28 4.77
C CYS A 20 3.26 -3.88 3.40
N VAL A 21 4.49 -4.39 3.31
CA VAL A 21 5.00 -5.03 2.08
C VAL A 21 4.11 -6.21 1.67
N CYS A 22 3.63 -7.01 2.63
CA CYS A 22 2.77 -8.15 2.36
C CYS A 22 1.43 -7.73 1.75
N ASP A 23 0.88 -6.59 2.18
CA ASP A 23 -0.38 -6.07 1.62
C ASP A 23 -0.20 -5.69 0.15
N ILE A 24 0.88 -4.97 -0.14
CA ILE A 24 1.22 -4.57 -1.51
C ILE A 24 1.47 -5.80 -2.40
N MET A 25 2.15 -6.82 -1.90
CA MET A 25 2.35 -8.08 -2.61
C MET A 25 1.04 -8.80 -2.87
N GLY A 26 0.18 -8.93 -1.86
CA GLY A 26 -1.10 -9.62 -1.95
C GLY A 26 -2.04 -8.95 -2.93
N VAL A 27 -2.12 -7.62 -2.87
CA VAL A 27 -3.00 -6.85 -3.75
C VAL A 27 -2.45 -6.79 -5.18
N LEU A 28 -1.15 -6.61 -5.40
CA LEU A 28 -0.58 -6.49 -6.75
C LEU A 28 -0.14 -7.81 -7.39
N GLY A 29 -0.07 -8.90 -6.62
CA GLY A 29 0.42 -10.19 -7.11
C GLY A 29 1.91 -10.15 -7.51
N ILE A 30 2.72 -9.35 -6.81
CA ILE A 30 4.16 -9.20 -7.09
C ILE A 30 5.01 -9.82 -6.00
N THR A 31 6.27 -10.13 -6.32
CA THR A 31 7.23 -10.67 -5.34
C THR A 31 7.67 -9.61 -4.33
N GLN A 32 8.10 -10.09 -3.16
CA GLN A 32 8.60 -9.25 -2.06
C GLN A 32 9.79 -8.38 -2.50
N SER A 33 10.74 -8.94 -3.24
CA SER A 33 11.89 -8.20 -3.76
C SER A 33 11.49 -7.09 -4.73
N LYS A 34 10.45 -7.31 -5.55
CA LYS A 34 9.93 -6.28 -6.48
C LYS A 34 9.22 -5.17 -5.72
N ALA A 35 8.34 -5.52 -4.78
CA ALA A 35 7.63 -4.56 -3.94
C ALA A 35 8.61 -3.69 -3.13
N SER A 36 9.55 -4.33 -2.43
CA SER A 36 10.57 -3.64 -1.62
C SER A 36 11.43 -2.69 -2.45
N ARG A 37 11.86 -3.09 -3.66
CA ARG A 37 12.61 -2.21 -4.56
C ARG A 37 11.84 -0.96 -4.95
N HIS A 38 10.56 -1.10 -5.29
CA HIS A 38 9.71 0.04 -5.66
C HIS A 38 9.42 0.96 -4.47
N LEU A 39 9.15 0.40 -3.29
CA LEU A 39 8.94 1.17 -2.06
C LEU A 39 10.18 1.95 -1.67
N ARG A 40 11.36 1.31 -1.71
CA ARG A 40 12.62 1.98 -1.41
C ARG A 40 12.92 3.10 -2.39
N TYR A 41 12.61 2.90 -3.67
CA TYR A 41 12.72 3.96 -4.67
C TYR A 41 11.80 5.16 -4.35
N LEU A 42 10.52 4.90 -4.04
CA LEU A 42 9.56 5.94 -3.68
C LEU A 42 9.95 6.66 -2.38
N PHE A 43 10.53 5.93 -1.43
CA PHE A 43 11.05 6.48 -0.17
C PHE A 43 12.20 7.45 -0.43
N HIS A 44 13.18 7.06 -1.25
CA HIS A 44 14.30 7.94 -1.60
C HIS A 44 13.87 9.20 -2.37
N LEU A 45 12.75 9.14 -3.07
CA LEU A 45 12.16 10.31 -3.73
C LEU A 45 11.24 11.15 -2.80
N GLY A 46 11.03 10.75 -1.55
CA GLY A 46 10.21 11.46 -0.58
C GLY A 46 8.69 11.32 -0.80
N TRP A 47 8.25 10.34 -1.59
CA TRP A 47 6.81 10.11 -1.83
C TRP A 47 6.16 9.32 -0.71
N VAL A 48 6.92 8.39 -0.12
CA VAL A 48 6.45 7.53 0.96
C VAL A 48 7.38 7.64 2.16
N ALA A 49 6.81 7.47 3.34
CA ALA A 49 7.54 7.28 4.58
C ALA A 49 7.31 5.87 5.07
N ASP A 50 8.29 5.33 5.78
CA ASP A 50 8.25 4.04 6.42
C ASP A 50 8.10 4.20 7.95
N ARG A 51 7.31 3.34 8.57
CA ARG A 51 7.10 3.26 10.01
C ARG A 51 7.28 1.82 10.44
N ARG A 52 8.16 1.60 11.41
CA ARG A 52 8.34 0.26 12.00
C ARG A 52 7.28 0.03 13.07
N ASP A 53 6.51 -1.04 12.92
CA ASP A 53 5.54 -1.52 13.91
C ASP A 53 5.90 -2.95 14.34
N GLY A 54 6.66 -3.04 15.43
CA GLY A 54 7.28 -4.28 15.89
C GLY A 54 8.24 -4.89 14.85
N LEU A 55 7.84 -6.03 14.29
CA LEU A 55 8.61 -6.75 13.27
C LEU A 55 8.30 -6.28 11.84
N TRP A 56 7.29 -5.43 11.66
CA TRP A 56 6.75 -5.06 10.36
C TRP A 56 7.15 -3.65 9.96
N MET A 57 7.29 -3.44 8.65
CA MET A 57 7.48 -2.12 8.07
C MET A 57 6.20 -1.71 7.33
N ASN A 58 5.55 -0.68 7.84
CA ASN A 58 4.40 -0.05 7.21
C ASN A 58 4.86 1.14 6.39
N TYR A 59 4.17 1.41 5.30
CA TYR A 59 4.43 2.53 4.42
C TYR A 59 3.19 3.40 4.33
N ARG A 60 3.40 4.71 4.21
CA ARG A 60 2.35 5.72 4.03
C ARG A 60 2.82 6.81 3.09
N ILE A 61 1.88 7.55 2.51
CA ILE A 61 2.22 8.77 1.76
C ILE A 61 2.86 9.79 2.72
N SER A 62 3.98 10.37 2.30
CA SER A 62 4.72 11.38 3.09
C SER A 62 4.71 12.77 2.45
N VAL A 63 3.97 12.94 1.37
CA VAL A 63 4.00 14.16 0.57
C VAL A 63 3.23 15.28 1.27
N ALA A 64 3.90 16.41 1.51
CA ALA A 64 3.27 17.57 2.13
C ALA A 64 2.17 18.18 1.23
N PRO A 65 0.99 18.52 1.77
CA PRO A 65 -0.04 19.26 1.04
C PRO A 65 0.51 20.58 0.50
N GLY A 66 0.23 20.90 -0.76
CA GLY A 66 0.70 22.14 -1.41
C GLY A 66 2.13 22.11 -1.97
N SER A 67 2.92 21.06 -1.68
CA SER A 67 4.22 20.84 -2.36
C SER A 67 4.02 20.52 -3.84
N GLN A 68 5.08 20.61 -4.65
CA GLN A 68 5.03 20.24 -6.06
C GLN A 68 4.63 18.77 -6.24
N GLN A 69 5.17 17.88 -5.41
CA GLN A 69 4.78 16.48 -5.33
C GLN A 69 3.33 16.32 -4.88
N GLY A 70 2.85 17.17 -3.95
CA GLY A 70 1.47 17.13 -3.46
C GLY A 70 0.47 17.45 -4.57
N ARG A 71 0.78 18.44 -5.41
CA ARG A 71 -0.01 18.74 -6.61
C ARG A 71 0.01 17.60 -7.61
N GLN A 72 1.17 16.97 -7.83
CA GLN A 72 1.26 15.79 -8.69
C GLN A 72 0.40 14.63 -8.15
N LEU A 73 0.43 14.40 -6.84
CA LEU A 73 -0.37 13.36 -6.19
C LEU A 73 -1.88 13.64 -6.30
N GLN A 74 -2.28 14.91 -6.18
CA GLN A 74 -3.67 15.32 -6.38
C GLN A 74 -4.15 15.04 -7.81
N LEU A 75 -3.39 15.47 -8.81
CA LEU A 75 -3.70 15.21 -10.22
C LEU A 75 -3.75 13.72 -10.53
N LEU A 76 -2.82 12.95 -9.94
CA LEU A 76 -2.83 11.49 -10.03
C LEU A 76 -4.13 10.94 -9.43
N GLY A 77 -4.51 11.36 -8.24
CA GLY A 77 -5.75 10.93 -7.59
C GLY A 77 -7.00 11.22 -8.42
N GLU A 78 -7.06 12.40 -9.05
CA GLU A 78 -8.16 12.81 -9.92
C GLU A 78 -8.21 11.98 -11.22
N PHE A 79 -7.05 11.76 -11.86
CA PHE A 79 -6.95 10.96 -13.07
C PHE A 79 -7.35 9.50 -12.82
N PHE A 80 -6.85 8.91 -11.74
CA PHE A 80 -7.10 7.51 -11.42
C PHE A 80 -8.54 7.27 -10.95
N ARG A 81 -9.22 8.24 -10.33
CA ARG A 81 -10.62 8.09 -9.86
C ARG A 81 -11.59 7.64 -10.97
N ASN A 82 -11.36 8.07 -12.20
CA ASN A 82 -12.21 7.73 -13.34
C ASN A 82 -11.66 6.57 -14.19
N HIS A 83 -10.56 5.95 -13.76
CA HIS A 83 -9.92 4.88 -14.51
C HIS A 83 -10.39 3.50 -14.02
N PRO A 84 -10.94 2.63 -14.91
CA PRO A 84 -11.48 1.32 -14.52
C PRO A 84 -10.47 0.43 -13.78
N GLU A 85 -9.19 0.48 -14.19
CA GLU A 85 -8.13 -0.29 -13.54
C GLU A 85 -7.87 0.16 -12.09
N ALA A 86 -7.99 1.47 -11.81
CA ALA A 86 -7.79 2.01 -10.48
C ALA A 86 -8.91 1.57 -9.53
N GLN A 87 -10.13 1.54 -10.05
CA GLN A 87 -11.30 1.05 -9.34
C GLN A 87 -11.20 -0.44 -9.04
N ALA A 88 -10.82 -1.25 -10.04
CA ALA A 88 -10.57 -2.68 -9.82
C ALA A 88 -9.45 -2.93 -8.80
N LEU A 89 -8.40 -2.10 -8.81
CA LEU A 89 -7.31 -2.19 -7.84
C LEU A 89 -7.77 -1.80 -6.42
N LYS A 90 -8.63 -0.79 -6.30
CA LYS A 90 -9.25 -0.39 -5.03
C LYS A 90 -10.12 -1.52 -4.47
N GLU A 91 -10.96 -2.14 -5.29
CA GLU A 91 -11.81 -3.27 -4.86
C GLU A 91 -10.97 -4.47 -4.41
N ARG A 92 -9.84 -4.74 -5.08
CA ARG A 92 -8.89 -5.79 -4.66
C ARG A 92 -8.27 -5.45 -3.30
N LEU A 93 -7.94 -4.19 -3.05
CA LEU A 93 -7.42 -3.74 -1.77
C LEU A 93 -8.46 -3.91 -0.67
N GLU A 94 -9.70 -3.46 -0.87
CA GLU A 94 -10.79 -3.61 0.10
C GLU A 94 -11.01 -5.09 0.45
N LYS A 95 -11.13 -5.96 -0.55
CA LYS A 95 -11.27 -7.42 -0.33
C LYS A 95 -10.09 -8.02 0.43
N TRP A 96 -8.86 -7.58 0.14
CA TRP A 96 -7.67 -8.03 0.85
C TRP A 96 -7.69 -7.61 2.32
N MET A 97 -8.06 -6.35 2.58
CA MET A 97 -8.15 -5.80 3.94
C MET A 97 -9.29 -6.44 4.75
N ASP A 98 -10.45 -6.71 4.13
CA ASP A 98 -11.55 -7.43 4.76
C ASP A 98 -11.14 -8.86 5.14
N GLY A 99 -10.46 -9.57 4.22
CA GLY A 99 -9.94 -10.91 4.49
C GLY A 99 -8.91 -10.93 5.62
N LYS A 100 -8.02 -9.93 5.65
CA LYS A 100 -7.04 -9.73 6.72
C LYS A 100 -7.70 -9.35 8.05
N GLY A 101 -8.75 -8.53 8.03
CA GLY A 101 -9.56 -8.15 9.19
C GLY A 101 -10.33 -9.32 9.79
N LEU A 102 -10.87 -10.23 8.96
CA LEU A 102 -11.47 -11.48 9.45
C LEU A 102 -10.42 -12.43 10.05
N ALA A 103 -9.24 -12.54 9.44
CA ALA A 103 -8.13 -13.31 10.01
C ALA A 103 -7.64 -12.69 11.33
N ALA A 104 -7.69 -11.36 11.43
CA ALA A 104 -7.34 -10.59 12.61
C ALA A 104 -8.26 -10.89 13.80
N LEU A 105 -9.56 -10.77 13.59
CA LEU A 105 -10.57 -11.02 14.61
C LEU A 105 -10.55 -12.47 15.09
N LYS A 106 -10.32 -13.44 14.19
CA LYS A 106 -10.16 -14.85 14.55
C LYS A 106 -8.91 -15.12 15.40
N ALA A 107 -7.81 -14.41 15.16
CA ALA A 107 -6.58 -14.53 15.96
C ALA A 107 -6.67 -13.82 17.32
N ALA A 108 -7.41 -12.71 17.41
CA ALA A 108 -7.63 -11.96 18.65
C ALA A 108 -8.41 -12.76 19.71
N GLY A 109 -9.37 -13.60 19.29
CA GLY A 109 -10.07 -14.53 20.19
C GLY A 109 -9.19 -15.65 20.76
N ALA A 110 -7.97 -15.82 20.25
CA ALA A 110 -6.99 -16.84 20.68
C ALA A 110 -5.73 -16.24 21.32
N GLY A 111 -5.75 -14.95 21.72
CA GLY A 111 -4.62 -14.30 22.39
C GLY A 111 -3.35 -14.19 21.53
N LYS A 112 -3.48 -14.17 20.19
CA LYS A 112 -2.35 -14.04 19.27
C LYS A 112 -2.49 -12.77 18.43
N ALA A 113 -1.45 -11.91 18.50
CA ALA A 113 -1.28 -10.80 17.58
C ALA A 113 -1.40 -11.30 16.15
N VAL A 114 -2.21 -10.61 15.36
CA VAL A 114 -2.67 -11.03 14.04
C VAL A 114 -1.48 -11.25 13.12
N SER A 115 -1.22 -12.52 12.89
CA SER A 115 -0.16 -13.04 12.06
C SER A 115 -0.50 -12.87 10.59
N CYS A 116 0.22 -12.00 9.87
CA CYS A 116 0.36 -12.17 8.42
C CYS A 116 1.44 -13.25 8.20
N SER A 117 1.01 -14.51 8.12
CA SER A 117 1.90 -15.66 7.96
C SER A 117 2.48 -15.71 6.55
N CYS A 118 3.53 -14.94 6.28
CA CYS A 118 4.44 -15.22 5.17
C CYS A 118 5.30 -16.44 5.56
N LYS A 119 4.96 -17.62 5.05
CA LYS A 119 5.96 -18.66 4.78
C LYS A 119 6.62 -18.35 3.44
#